data_AF-A0A6G5RNK8-F1
#
_entry.id   AF-A0A6G5RNK8-F1
#
_cell.length_a   1.000
_cell.length_b   1.000
_cell.length_c   1.000
_cell.angle_alpha   90.00
_cell.angle_beta   90.00
_cell.angle_gamma   90.00
#
_symmetry.space_group_name_H-M   'P 1'
#
loop_
_entity.id
_entity.type
_entity.pdbx_description
1 polymer ?
#
loop_
_entity_poly.entity_id
_entity_poly.type
_entity_poly.pdbx_seq_one_letter_code
_entity_poly.pdbx_strand_id
1 'polypeptide(L)'
;MSVAVRTLDGMAGNEQKVPHGEEADAEAWQRLSAYAYLSAPERLEYIAVMRVFCGTLLADLSVSDLLAKLAEKDAPGASLDAETLTRRLEELVRWGNLLRSTHTVKATSITEYQRSRSRYQLSKLGERVQRSADEVLAGADAAREVSSELLVLVDRGLREIAAMAAAPGGADPQKALERISTLFVQFAEFAESVRDFYAYLGQVLARYDLDSAEYQGFKELLLDYVEAITEDVSFRAPRIAAHLDVAWPHLPMLLARIDAHAAGMGALADGLTETRVQRSRGRDIADWEGLREWFTDTGGHSSQVDQLRDATLRALQSLLANAKRMLRSASGEMSRRKDLLRLAAWFDAAEPEEAHDLAVAAFGLYGARHLGVAPDPDRSVPAYVSWWTGPVVDVPVALRERGSRTPRGRAAAAEDHSEQKRHLMEQARQQAEARQAAADELRSASGRFDQVRLSAPAMRLLLELLTTALGNARLSKDARDFLLDGAQADDVDLGIRLNAWRTPGRSTVLRSVEGDLTADDLTLAAESPAIESTSAPAMGEASA
;
A
#
# COMPACT_ATOMS: atom_id res chain seq x y z
N MET A 1 -88.12 -30.58 -25.19
CA MET A 1 -88.32 -30.04 -23.82
C MET A 1 -87.06 -30.35 -23.04
N SER A 2 -86.23 -29.33 -22.79
CA SER A 2 -85.97 -28.78 -21.45
C SER A 2 -85.31 -29.83 -20.55
N VAL A 3 -84.08 -29.65 -20.08
CA VAL A 3 -83.79 -28.77 -18.95
C VAL A 3 -82.35 -28.23 -19.01
N ALA A 4 -82.21 -26.91 -18.82
CA ALA A 4 -81.06 -26.23 -18.21
C ALA A 4 -81.55 -25.75 -16.82
N VAL A 5 -80.79 -25.62 -15.73
CA VAL A 5 -79.44 -25.09 -15.44
C VAL A 5 -79.06 -25.54 -14.01
N ARG A 6 -77.78 -25.77 -13.70
CA ARG A 6 -77.07 -25.16 -12.54
C ARG A 6 -75.56 -25.44 -12.56
N THR A 7 -74.82 -24.35 -12.56
CA THR A 7 -73.38 -24.19 -12.36
C THR A 7 -72.98 -24.61 -10.95
N LEU A 8 -71.82 -25.24 -10.81
CA LEU A 8 -71.16 -25.48 -9.53
C LEU A 8 -69.88 -24.66 -9.44
N ASP A 9 -69.95 -23.72 -8.51
CA ASP A 9 -68.90 -22.94 -7.89
C ASP A 9 -67.91 -23.85 -7.15
N GLY A 10 -66.65 -23.41 -7.06
CA GLY A 10 -65.72 -23.85 -6.01
C GLY A 10 -64.71 -24.95 -6.35
N MET A 11 -63.61 -24.57 -7.02
CA MET A 11 -62.28 -25.13 -6.73
C MET A 11 -61.25 -24.00 -6.78
N ALA A 12 -61.14 -23.27 -5.67
CA ALA A 12 -59.97 -22.44 -5.39
C ALA A 12 -58.82 -23.38 -5.03
N GLY A 13 -57.91 -23.57 -6.00
CA GLY A 13 -56.59 -24.14 -5.73
C GLY A 13 -55.84 -23.24 -4.76
N ASN A 14 -55.29 -23.86 -3.74
CA ASN A 14 -54.51 -23.25 -2.68
C ASN A 14 -53.21 -22.64 -3.26
N GLU A 15 -53.22 -21.36 -3.63
CA GLU A 15 -51.99 -20.60 -3.89
C GLU A 15 -51.28 -20.42 -2.54
N GLN A 16 -50.34 -21.33 -2.26
CA GLN A 16 -49.39 -21.16 -1.18
C GLN A 16 -48.52 -19.94 -1.49
N LYS A 17 -48.85 -18.84 -0.81
CA LYS A 17 -48.06 -17.61 -0.78
C LYS A 17 -46.68 -17.93 -0.20
N VAL A 18 -45.69 -18.07 -1.07
CA VAL A 18 -44.27 -18.23 -0.70
C VAL A 18 -43.88 -17.00 0.14
N PRO A 19 -43.23 -17.18 1.31
CA PRO A 19 -42.81 -16.04 2.11
C PRO A 19 -41.80 -15.19 1.31
N HIS A 20 -42.01 -13.87 1.24
CA HIS A 20 -41.19 -12.92 0.46
C HIS A 20 -39.66 -13.00 0.67
N GLY A 21 -39.18 -13.68 1.71
CA GLY A 21 -37.75 -13.96 1.92
C GLY A 21 -37.18 -15.04 0.99
N GLU A 22 -37.94 -16.09 0.66
CA GLU A 22 -37.45 -17.19 -0.19
C GLU A 22 -37.28 -16.76 -1.65
N GLU A 23 -38.12 -15.84 -2.14
CA GLU A 23 -37.99 -15.27 -3.49
C GLU A 23 -36.75 -14.35 -3.61
N ALA A 24 -36.46 -13.56 -2.57
CA ALA A 24 -35.29 -12.69 -2.55
C ALA A 24 -33.98 -13.49 -2.48
N ASP A 25 -33.97 -14.58 -1.70
CA ASP A 25 -32.83 -15.50 -1.63
C ASP A 25 -32.64 -16.23 -2.96
N ALA A 26 -33.70 -16.71 -3.61
CA ALA A 26 -33.63 -17.33 -4.94
C ALA A 26 -33.09 -16.36 -6.00
N GLU A 27 -33.51 -15.09 -5.98
CA GLU A 27 -32.99 -14.07 -6.88
C GLU A 27 -31.50 -13.77 -6.63
N ALA A 28 -31.08 -13.72 -5.35
CA ALA A 28 -29.67 -13.57 -4.99
C ALA A 28 -28.82 -14.75 -5.47
N TRP A 29 -29.28 -15.99 -5.27
CA TRP A 29 -28.63 -17.20 -5.77
C TRP A 29 -28.51 -17.21 -7.30
N GLN A 30 -29.54 -16.75 -8.00
CA GLN A 30 -29.51 -16.66 -9.45
C GLN A 30 -28.53 -15.59 -9.96
N ARG A 31 -28.38 -14.48 -9.23
CA ARG A 31 -27.34 -13.48 -9.51
C ARG A 31 -25.92 -14.02 -9.24
N LEU A 32 -25.73 -14.80 -8.18
CA LEU A 32 -24.45 -15.43 -7.85
C LEU A 32 -24.02 -16.49 -8.88
N SER A 33 -24.98 -17.15 -9.54
CA SER A 33 -24.70 -18.16 -10.57
C SER A 33 -23.88 -17.62 -11.74
N ALA A 34 -23.88 -16.31 -11.98
CA ALA A 34 -23.07 -15.69 -13.03
C ALA A 34 -21.56 -15.81 -12.81
N TYR A 35 -21.09 -16.00 -11.58
CA TYR A 35 -19.67 -16.24 -11.30
C TYR A 35 -19.20 -17.64 -11.72
N ALA A 36 -20.11 -18.57 -12.04
CA ALA A 36 -19.79 -19.99 -12.26
C ALA A 36 -18.72 -20.22 -13.34
N TYR A 37 -18.74 -19.46 -14.44
CA TYR A 37 -17.79 -19.64 -15.55
C TYR A 37 -16.33 -19.36 -15.15
N LEU A 38 -16.10 -18.54 -14.11
CA LEU A 38 -14.75 -18.22 -13.63
C LEU A 38 -14.09 -19.42 -12.94
N SER A 39 -14.90 -20.35 -12.42
CA SER A 39 -14.44 -21.58 -11.74
C SER A 39 -14.50 -22.83 -12.62
N ALA A 40 -15.05 -22.74 -13.84
CA ALA A 40 -15.20 -23.87 -14.74
C ALA A 40 -13.82 -24.41 -15.23
N PRO A 41 -13.72 -25.69 -15.59
CA PRO A 41 -12.50 -26.25 -16.19
C PRO A 41 -12.02 -25.43 -17.40
N GLU A 42 -12.95 -24.96 -18.22
CA GLU A 42 -12.70 -24.21 -19.46
C GLU A 42 -12.79 -22.68 -19.27
N ARG A 43 -12.56 -22.17 -18.06
CA ARG A 43 -12.65 -20.74 -17.70
C ARG A 43 -11.92 -19.79 -18.66
N LEU A 44 -10.78 -20.18 -19.22
CA LEU A 44 -10.03 -19.33 -20.15
C LEU A 44 -10.80 -19.07 -21.45
N GLU A 45 -11.53 -20.08 -21.96
CA GLU A 45 -12.39 -19.95 -23.14
C GLU A 45 -13.57 -19.01 -22.84
N TYR A 46 -14.19 -19.17 -21.68
CA TYR A 46 -15.31 -18.32 -21.24
C TYR A 46 -14.88 -16.86 -21.07
N ILE A 47 -13.74 -16.60 -20.44
CA ILE A 47 -13.18 -15.25 -20.28
C ILE A 47 -12.91 -14.62 -21.66
N ALA A 48 -12.32 -15.37 -22.59
CA ALA A 48 -12.07 -14.86 -23.94
C ALA A 48 -13.37 -14.48 -24.67
N VAL A 49 -14.40 -15.33 -24.59
CA VAL A 49 -15.73 -15.06 -25.16
C VAL A 49 -16.36 -13.80 -24.52
N MET A 50 -16.36 -13.71 -23.19
CA MET A 50 -16.95 -12.58 -22.46
C MET A 50 -16.21 -11.26 -22.75
N ARG A 51 -14.88 -11.28 -22.91
CA ARG A 51 -14.07 -10.11 -23.32
C ARG A 51 -14.43 -9.61 -24.72
N VAL A 52 -14.78 -10.50 -25.65
CA VAL A 52 -15.26 -10.12 -26.99
C VAL A 52 -16.58 -9.36 -26.90
N PHE A 53 -17.51 -9.83 -26.05
CA PHE A 53 -18.77 -9.14 -25.79
C PHE A 53 -18.56 -7.78 -25.12
N CYS A 54 -17.75 -7.70 -24.06
CA CYS A 54 -17.50 -6.44 -23.34
C CYS A 54 -16.75 -5.40 -24.18
N GLY A 55 -15.92 -5.83 -25.12
CA GLY A 55 -15.19 -4.94 -26.03
C GLY A 55 -16.01 -4.39 -27.20
N THR A 56 -17.29 -4.77 -27.34
CA THR A 56 -18.14 -4.37 -28.48
C THR A 56 -19.38 -3.60 -27.97
N LEU A 57 -19.49 -2.31 -28.31
CA LEU A 57 -20.48 -1.37 -27.73
C LEU A 57 -21.96 -1.77 -27.93
N LEU A 58 -22.27 -2.49 -29.01
CA LEU A 58 -23.62 -3.00 -29.33
C LEU A 58 -23.51 -4.50 -29.69
N ALA A 59 -23.03 -5.31 -28.74
CA ALA A 59 -22.72 -6.71 -28.95
C ALA A 59 -23.98 -7.58 -29.07
N ASP A 60 -24.65 -7.54 -30.21
CA ASP A 60 -25.51 -8.63 -30.68
C ASP A 60 -24.65 -9.48 -31.62
N LEU A 61 -24.08 -10.59 -31.12
CA LEU A 61 -23.06 -11.38 -31.85
C LEU A 61 -23.56 -12.78 -32.16
N SER A 62 -23.29 -13.25 -33.37
CA SER A 62 -23.49 -14.65 -33.77
C SER A 62 -22.25 -15.50 -33.50
N VAL A 63 -22.42 -16.82 -33.50
CA VAL A 63 -21.31 -17.79 -33.35
C VAL A 63 -20.19 -17.54 -34.37
N SER A 64 -20.53 -17.21 -35.62
CA SER A 64 -19.54 -16.89 -36.66
C SER A 64 -18.78 -15.59 -36.38
N ASP A 65 -19.46 -14.57 -35.84
CA ASP A 65 -18.82 -13.28 -35.51
C ASP A 65 -17.82 -13.47 -34.35
N LEU A 66 -18.17 -14.32 -33.38
CA LEU A 66 -17.32 -14.67 -32.24
C LEU A 66 -16.08 -15.47 -32.68
N LEU A 67 -16.23 -16.49 -33.52
CA LEU A 67 -15.09 -17.26 -34.04
C LEU A 67 -14.09 -16.37 -34.77
N ALA A 68 -14.58 -15.47 -35.63
CA ALA A 68 -13.70 -14.52 -36.33
C ALA A 68 -12.93 -13.62 -35.35
N LYS A 69 -13.62 -13.05 -34.35
CA LYS A 69 -13.01 -12.16 -33.35
C LYS A 69 -12.03 -12.87 -32.40
N LEU A 70 -12.29 -14.14 -32.07
CA LEU A 70 -11.38 -14.95 -31.25
C LEU A 70 -10.13 -15.34 -32.03
N ALA A 71 -10.27 -15.66 -33.33
CA ALA A 71 -9.14 -15.97 -34.20
C ALA A 71 -8.25 -14.75 -34.46
N GLU A 72 -8.82 -13.55 -34.62
CA GLU A 72 -8.06 -12.30 -34.81
C GLU A 72 -7.16 -11.95 -33.60
N LYS A 73 -7.53 -12.37 -32.40
CA LYS A 73 -6.85 -11.98 -31.15
C LYS A 73 -5.87 -13.03 -30.61
N ASP A 74 -5.69 -14.15 -31.31
CA ASP A 74 -4.92 -15.32 -30.84
C ASP A 74 -5.24 -15.70 -29.38
N ALA A 75 -6.52 -15.55 -29.01
CA ALA A 75 -6.98 -15.69 -27.65
C ALA A 75 -7.17 -17.17 -27.28
N PRO A 76 -7.15 -17.54 -25.97
CA PRO A 76 -7.56 -18.86 -25.53
C PRO A 76 -8.99 -19.16 -26.02
N GLY A 77 -9.12 -20.04 -27.01
CA GLY A 77 -10.38 -20.28 -27.73
C GLY A 77 -10.32 -20.07 -29.26
N ALA A 78 -9.18 -19.63 -29.81
CA ALA A 78 -8.98 -19.51 -31.25
C ALA A 78 -9.12 -20.84 -32.03
N SER A 79 -8.98 -21.98 -31.35
CA SER A 79 -9.16 -23.33 -31.91
C SER A 79 -10.55 -23.94 -31.68
N LEU A 80 -11.50 -23.18 -31.11
CA LEU A 80 -12.86 -23.70 -30.86
C LEU A 80 -13.60 -23.91 -32.18
N ASP A 81 -14.31 -25.03 -32.29
CA ASP A 81 -15.27 -25.24 -33.37
C ASP A 81 -16.63 -24.58 -33.04
N ALA A 82 -17.48 -24.46 -34.07
CA ALA A 82 -18.78 -23.81 -33.93
C ALA A 82 -19.71 -24.54 -32.95
N GLU A 83 -19.61 -25.87 -32.85
CA GLU A 83 -20.45 -26.68 -31.97
C GLU A 83 -20.07 -26.48 -30.49
N THR A 84 -18.77 -26.56 -30.18
CA THR A 84 -18.25 -26.32 -28.84
C THR A 84 -18.53 -24.90 -28.39
N LEU A 85 -18.28 -23.90 -29.25
CA LEU A 85 -18.58 -22.50 -28.94
C LEU A 85 -20.08 -22.30 -28.68
N THR A 86 -20.96 -22.95 -29.45
CA THR A 86 -22.41 -22.88 -29.19
C THR A 86 -22.72 -23.41 -27.80
N ARG A 87 -22.18 -24.57 -27.41
CA ARG A 87 -22.36 -25.12 -26.05
C ARG A 87 -21.85 -24.15 -24.97
N ARG A 88 -20.70 -23.50 -25.18
CA ARG A 88 -20.17 -22.47 -24.25
C ARG A 88 -21.14 -21.30 -24.09
N LEU A 89 -21.68 -20.79 -25.19
CA LEU A 89 -22.64 -19.68 -25.16
C LEU A 89 -23.94 -20.07 -24.44
N GLU A 90 -24.39 -21.32 -24.59
CA GLU A 90 -25.55 -21.84 -23.86
C GLU A 90 -25.32 -21.91 -22.35
N GLU A 91 -24.14 -22.34 -21.92
CA GLU A 91 -23.77 -22.34 -20.50
C GLU A 91 -23.72 -20.90 -19.94
N LEU A 92 -23.15 -19.95 -20.70
CA LEU A 92 -23.15 -18.53 -20.31
C LEU A 92 -24.57 -17.93 -20.24
N VAL A 93 -25.49 -18.35 -21.11
CA VAL A 93 -26.91 -17.98 -21.01
C VAL A 93 -27.55 -18.58 -19.76
N ARG A 94 -27.30 -19.87 -19.49
CA ARG A 94 -27.83 -20.56 -18.29
C ARG A 94 -27.36 -19.91 -16.99
N TRP A 95 -26.11 -19.45 -16.94
CA TRP A 95 -25.56 -18.72 -15.79
C TRP A 95 -25.97 -17.24 -15.74
N GLY A 96 -26.73 -16.74 -16.73
CA GLY A 96 -27.23 -15.37 -16.75
C GLY A 96 -26.20 -14.33 -17.22
N ASN A 97 -25.06 -14.74 -17.76
CA ASN A 97 -24.03 -13.86 -18.30
C ASN A 97 -24.40 -13.31 -19.68
N LEU A 98 -25.06 -14.12 -20.50
CA LEU A 98 -25.55 -13.75 -21.82
C LEU A 98 -27.07 -13.87 -21.90
N LEU A 99 -27.67 -13.12 -22.82
CA LEU A 99 -29.07 -13.16 -23.19
C LEU A 99 -29.18 -13.63 -24.64
N ARG A 100 -30.22 -14.39 -24.96
CA ARG A 100 -30.53 -14.69 -26.37
C ARG A 100 -31.20 -13.47 -26.99
N SER A 101 -30.69 -13.01 -28.12
CA SER A 101 -31.33 -11.92 -28.87
C SER A 101 -32.68 -12.39 -29.40
N THR A 102 -33.74 -11.60 -29.19
CA THR A 102 -35.09 -11.88 -29.69
C THR A 102 -35.42 -11.08 -30.95
N HIS A 103 -34.44 -10.39 -31.55
CA HIS A 103 -34.66 -9.60 -32.76
C HIS A 103 -35.20 -10.47 -33.90
N THR A 104 -36.42 -10.19 -34.32
CA THR A 104 -37.06 -10.80 -35.49
C THR A 104 -36.42 -10.25 -36.77
N VAL A 105 -35.30 -10.83 -37.18
CA VAL A 105 -34.73 -10.54 -38.50
C VAL A 105 -35.71 -11.05 -39.57
N LYS A 106 -36.14 -10.16 -40.49
CA LYS A 106 -36.80 -10.58 -41.75
C LYS A 106 -35.78 -11.34 -42.60
N ALA A 107 -35.61 -12.62 -42.32
CA ALA A 107 -34.68 -13.48 -43.05
C ALA A 107 -35.19 -13.72 -44.47
N THR A 108 -34.33 -13.50 -45.46
CA THR A 108 -34.60 -13.76 -46.89
C THR A 108 -34.25 -15.18 -47.31
N SER A 109 -33.63 -15.97 -46.42
CA SER A 109 -33.33 -17.39 -46.63
C SER A 109 -33.40 -18.21 -45.32
N ILE A 110 -33.55 -19.54 -45.44
CA ILE A 110 -33.56 -20.48 -44.31
C ILE A 110 -32.23 -20.43 -43.52
N THR A 111 -31.11 -20.25 -44.22
CA THR A 111 -29.77 -20.13 -43.63
C THR A 111 -29.62 -18.83 -42.83
N GLU A 112 -30.21 -17.73 -43.32
CA GLU A 112 -30.24 -16.45 -42.61
C GLU A 112 -31.20 -16.48 -41.40
N TYR A 113 -32.29 -17.24 -41.50
CA TYR A 113 -33.22 -17.49 -40.39
C TYR A 113 -32.60 -18.36 -39.29
N GLN A 114 -31.80 -19.37 -39.64
CA GLN A 114 -31.05 -20.16 -38.66
C GLN A 114 -29.93 -19.35 -37.97
N ARG A 115 -29.29 -18.43 -38.70
CA ARG A 115 -28.31 -17.47 -38.15
C ARG A 115 -28.94 -16.44 -37.22
N SER A 116 -30.17 -15.97 -37.49
CA SER A 116 -30.86 -14.99 -36.63
C SER A 116 -31.34 -15.57 -35.30
N ARG A 117 -31.63 -16.87 -35.23
CA ARG A 117 -32.02 -17.58 -33.99
C ARG A 117 -30.85 -17.85 -33.03
N SER A 118 -29.61 -17.56 -33.44
CA SER A 118 -28.39 -17.94 -32.73
C SER A 118 -27.49 -16.75 -32.40
N ARG A 119 -28.10 -15.60 -32.08
CA ARG A 119 -27.36 -14.43 -31.63
C ARG A 119 -27.53 -14.20 -30.13
N TYR A 120 -26.46 -13.71 -29.52
CA TYR A 120 -26.36 -13.52 -28.08
C TYR A 120 -26.01 -12.07 -27.80
N GLN A 121 -26.47 -11.59 -26.65
CA GLN A 121 -26.20 -10.26 -26.13
C GLN A 121 -25.63 -10.37 -24.73
N LEU A 122 -24.79 -9.41 -24.35
CA LEU A 122 -24.25 -9.33 -23.01
C LEU A 122 -25.36 -8.92 -22.03
N SER A 123 -25.52 -9.64 -20.92
CA SER A 123 -26.41 -9.20 -19.85
C SER A 123 -25.72 -8.12 -19.00
N LYS A 124 -26.49 -7.21 -18.39
CA LYS A 124 -25.93 -6.20 -17.46
C LYS A 124 -25.13 -6.83 -16.32
N LEU A 125 -25.55 -8.01 -15.89
CA LEU A 125 -24.91 -8.72 -14.80
C LEU A 125 -23.62 -9.41 -15.27
N GLY A 126 -23.64 -10.04 -16.44
CA GLY A 126 -22.45 -10.62 -17.08
C GLY A 126 -21.37 -9.58 -17.37
N GLU A 127 -21.76 -8.37 -17.79
CA GLU A 127 -20.83 -7.24 -17.97
C GLU A 127 -20.14 -6.85 -16.66
N ARG A 128 -20.90 -6.74 -15.56
CA ARG A 128 -20.34 -6.40 -14.24
C ARG A 128 -19.39 -7.48 -13.73
N VAL A 129 -19.79 -8.74 -13.86
CA VAL A 129 -18.96 -9.88 -13.42
C VAL A 129 -17.68 -9.96 -14.25
N GLN A 130 -17.75 -9.83 -15.58
CA GLN A 130 -16.56 -9.86 -16.44
C GLN A 130 -15.63 -8.69 -16.16
N ARG A 131 -16.15 -7.47 -15.97
CA ARG A 131 -15.32 -6.31 -15.60
C ARG A 131 -14.57 -6.55 -14.28
N SER A 132 -15.28 -7.06 -13.26
CA SER A 132 -14.68 -7.39 -11.97
C SER A 132 -13.62 -8.49 -12.10
N ALA A 133 -13.86 -9.49 -12.94
CA ALA A 133 -12.89 -10.55 -13.22
C ALA A 133 -11.63 -9.99 -13.92
N ASP A 134 -11.80 -9.08 -14.88
CA ASP A 134 -10.68 -8.43 -15.56
C ASP A 134 -9.87 -7.54 -14.62
N GLU A 135 -10.53 -6.82 -13.71
CA GLU A 135 -9.87 -6.04 -12.64
C GLU A 135 -9.01 -6.93 -11.74
N VAL A 136 -9.53 -8.09 -11.31
CA VAL A 136 -8.77 -9.06 -10.50
C VAL A 136 -7.58 -9.63 -11.28
N LEU A 137 -7.76 -9.96 -12.56
CA LEU A 137 -6.70 -10.52 -13.40
C LEU A 137 -5.63 -9.48 -13.77
N ALA A 138 -5.99 -8.20 -13.85
CA ALA A 138 -5.04 -7.11 -14.11
C ALA A 138 -4.32 -6.64 -12.84
N GLY A 139 -4.97 -6.71 -11.67
CA GLY A 139 -4.46 -6.22 -10.40
C GLY A 139 -3.56 -7.18 -9.62
N ALA A 140 -3.37 -8.42 -10.08
CA ALA A 140 -2.63 -9.44 -9.34
C ALA A 140 -1.12 -9.12 -9.15
N ASP A 141 -0.53 -8.31 -10.03
CA ASP A 141 0.92 -8.04 -10.04
C ASP A 141 1.29 -6.54 -9.95
N ALA A 142 0.31 -5.62 -9.84
CA ALA A 142 0.57 -4.18 -9.89
C ALA A 142 0.45 -3.55 -8.50
N ALA A 143 1.59 -3.06 -7.98
CA ALA A 143 1.57 -2.13 -6.86
C ALA A 143 0.93 -0.81 -7.33
N ARG A 144 -0.21 -0.44 -6.75
CA ARG A 144 -0.90 0.80 -7.10
C ARG A 144 -0.29 1.96 -6.31
N GLU A 145 0.20 2.96 -7.02
CA GLU A 145 0.67 4.21 -6.43
C GLU A 145 -0.48 4.87 -5.66
N VAL A 146 -0.20 5.38 -4.46
CA VAL A 146 -1.22 6.14 -3.71
C VAL A 146 -1.28 7.54 -4.30
N SER A 147 -2.38 7.84 -4.99
CA SER A 147 -2.57 9.12 -5.66
C SER A 147 -2.75 10.27 -4.65
N SER A 148 -1.67 10.80 -4.11
CA SER A 148 -1.68 11.94 -3.17
C SER A 148 -2.38 13.17 -3.77
N GLU A 149 -2.32 13.32 -5.10
CA GLU A 149 -3.06 14.31 -5.88
C GLU A 149 -4.58 14.27 -5.64
N LEU A 150 -5.16 13.08 -5.43
CA LEU A 150 -6.60 12.95 -5.16
C LEU A 150 -6.97 13.59 -3.82
N LEU A 151 -6.10 13.50 -2.83
CA LEU A 151 -6.33 14.13 -1.52
C LEU A 151 -6.31 15.66 -1.63
N VAL A 152 -5.46 16.22 -2.51
CA VAL A 152 -5.45 17.65 -2.83
C VAL A 152 -6.78 18.09 -3.47
N LEU A 153 -7.33 17.26 -4.36
CA LEU A 153 -8.60 17.52 -5.00
C LEU A 153 -9.77 17.40 -4.02
N VAL A 154 -9.74 16.44 -3.10
CA VAL A 154 -10.71 16.27 -2.02
C VAL A 154 -10.71 17.48 -1.07
N ASP A 155 -9.54 17.93 -0.60
CA ASP A 155 -9.39 19.15 0.22
C ASP A 155 -9.99 20.38 -0.49
N ARG A 156 -9.65 20.59 -1.77
CA ARG A 156 -10.18 21.69 -2.57
C ARG A 156 -11.70 21.60 -2.75
N GLY A 157 -12.20 20.41 -3.11
CA GLY A 157 -13.63 20.17 -3.34
C GLY A 157 -14.45 20.39 -2.07
N LEU A 158 -13.98 19.91 -0.93
CA LEU A 158 -14.64 20.14 0.36
C LEU A 158 -14.63 21.59 0.78
N ARG A 159 -13.52 22.32 0.58
CA ARG A 159 -13.46 23.76 0.84
C ARG A 159 -14.50 24.53 0.00
N GLU A 160 -14.64 24.18 -1.28
CA GLU A 160 -15.63 24.78 -2.17
C GLU A 160 -17.06 24.47 -1.71
N ILE A 161 -17.34 23.22 -1.33
CA ILE A 161 -18.66 22.80 -0.83
C ILE A 161 -19.00 23.50 0.49
N ALA A 162 -18.06 23.59 1.44
CA ALA A 162 -18.24 24.31 2.68
C ALA A 162 -18.55 25.80 2.43
N ALA A 163 -17.84 26.44 1.50
CA ALA A 163 -18.11 27.83 1.12
C ALA A 163 -19.48 28.02 0.46
N MET A 164 -19.88 27.12 -0.44
CA MET A 164 -21.21 27.12 -1.08
C MET A 164 -22.33 26.90 -0.06
N ALA A 165 -22.12 26.02 0.91
CA ALA A 165 -23.10 25.69 1.95
C ALA A 165 -23.30 26.85 2.95
N ALA A 166 -22.23 27.61 3.25
CA ALA A 166 -22.27 28.76 4.15
C ALA A 166 -22.72 30.08 3.48
N ALA A 167 -22.85 30.12 2.15
CA ALA A 167 -23.17 31.35 1.42
C ALA A 167 -24.61 31.86 1.68
N PRO A 168 -24.81 33.17 1.93
CA PRO A 168 -26.15 33.75 2.06
C PRO A 168 -26.99 33.56 0.79
N GLY A 169 -28.21 33.04 0.92
CA GLY A 169 -29.07 32.63 -0.20
C GLY A 169 -28.97 31.14 -0.56
N GLY A 170 -27.92 30.47 -0.06
CA GLY A 170 -27.61 29.06 -0.26
C GLY A 170 -27.12 28.73 -1.67
N ALA A 171 -26.64 27.50 -1.85
CA ALA A 171 -26.02 27.08 -3.10
C ALA A 171 -27.02 26.84 -4.23
N ASP A 172 -26.57 27.07 -5.46
CA ASP A 172 -27.22 26.58 -6.68
C ASP A 172 -27.24 25.03 -6.65
N PRO A 173 -28.44 24.39 -6.65
CA PRO A 173 -28.56 22.95 -6.50
C PRO A 173 -27.81 22.15 -7.56
N GLN A 174 -27.75 22.64 -8.81
CA GLN A 174 -27.09 21.91 -9.90
C GLN A 174 -25.57 21.92 -9.72
N LYS A 175 -24.99 23.08 -9.42
CA LYS A 175 -23.55 23.21 -9.14
C LYS A 175 -23.13 22.45 -7.88
N ALA A 176 -23.97 22.48 -6.85
CA ALA A 176 -23.73 21.71 -5.63
C ALA A 176 -23.71 20.20 -5.92
N LEU A 177 -24.68 19.69 -6.69
CA LEU A 177 -24.71 18.26 -7.06
C LEU A 177 -23.49 17.85 -7.90
N GLU A 178 -23.09 18.66 -8.87
CA GLU A 178 -21.88 18.41 -9.68
C GLU A 178 -20.65 18.29 -8.78
N ARG A 179 -20.45 19.27 -7.90
CA ARG A 179 -19.30 19.32 -7.00
C ARG A 179 -19.28 18.18 -5.99
N ILE A 180 -20.42 17.84 -5.40
CA ILE A 180 -20.56 16.69 -4.51
C ILE A 180 -20.24 15.39 -5.26
N SER A 181 -20.78 15.21 -6.47
CA SER A 181 -20.53 14.00 -7.26
C SER A 181 -19.05 13.85 -7.61
N THR A 182 -18.39 14.94 -8.03
CA THR A 182 -16.95 14.95 -8.29
C THR A 182 -16.14 14.61 -7.04
N LEU A 183 -16.47 15.20 -5.89
CA LEU A 183 -15.81 14.92 -4.61
C LEU A 183 -15.89 13.42 -4.27
N PHE A 184 -17.07 12.82 -4.37
CA PHE A 184 -17.26 11.41 -3.98
C PHE A 184 -16.60 10.43 -4.95
N VAL A 185 -16.47 10.78 -6.23
CA VAL A 185 -15.65 9.98 -7.18
C VAL A 185 -14.18 10.04 -6.78
N GLN A 186 -13.64 11.24 -6.53
CA GLN A 186 -12.24 11.43 -6.13
C GLN A 186 -11.92 10.75 -4.81
N PHE A 187 -12.82 10.86 -3.82
CA PHE A 187 -12.67 10.22 -2.53
C PHE A 187 -12.76 8.69 -2.63
N ALA A 188 -13.65 8.15 -3.45
CA ALA A 188 -13.77 6.70 -3.64
C ALA A 188 -12.49 6.11 -4.24
N GLU A 189 -11.96 6.71 -5.31
CA GLU A 189 -10.70 6.30 -5.94
C GLU A 189 -9.53 6.36 -4.97
N PHE A 190 -9.45 7.42 -4.16
CA PHE A 190 -8.43 7.54 -3.14
C PHE A 190 -8.56 6.47 -2.04
N ALA A 191 -9.77 6.25 -1.52
CA ALA A 191 -10.00 5.24 -0.49
C ALA A 191 -9.75 3.81 -1.00
N GLU A 192 -10.02 3.53 -2.28
CA GLU A 192 -9.69 2.26 -2.93
C GLU A 192 -8.18 2.10 -3.14
N SER A 193 -7.50 3.09 -3.71
CA SER A 193 -6.04 3.11 -3.87
C SER A 193 -5.31 2.84 -2.55
N VAL A 194 -5.77 3.49 -1.47
CA VAL A 194 -5.24 3.26 -0.13
C VAL A 194 -5.51 1.83 0.34
N ARG A 195 -6.74 1.31 0.23
CA ARG A 195 -7.09 -0.06 0.65
C ARG A 195 -6.25 -1.11 -0.08
N ASP A 196 -6.09 -0.96 -1.40
CA ASP A 196 -5.29 -1.86 -2.23
C ASP A 196 -3.82 -1.88 -1.78
N PHE A 197 -3.25 -0.70 -1.50
CA PHE A 197 -1.88 -0.59 -1.00
C PHE A 197 -1.68 -1.35 0.32
N TYR A 198 -2.60 -1.25 1.29
CA TYR A 198 -2.46 -1.98 2.55
C TYR A 198 -2.67 -3.47 2.44
N ALA A 199 -3.56 -3.90 1.54
CA ALA A 199 -3.69 -5.32 1.23
C ALA A 199 -2.36 -5.86 0.70
N TYR A 200 -1.72 -5.14 -0.22
CA TYR A 200 -0.38 -5.46 -0.73
C TYR A 200 0.68 -5.42 0.37
N LEU A 201 0.70 -4.37 1.19
CA LEU A 201 1.63 -4.22 2.32
C LEU A 201 1.52 -5.38 3.31
N GLY A 202 0.29 -5.76 3.68
CA GLY A 202 0.03 -6.91 4.54
C GLY A 202 0.51 -8.22 3.94
N GLN A 203 0.33 -8.41 2.63
CA GLN A 203 0.82 -9.59 1.91
C GLN A 203 2.35 -9.65 1.89
N VAL A 204 3.04 -8.54 1.62
CA VAL A 204 4.50 -8.46 1.62
C VAL A 204 5.07 -8.67 3.03
N LEU A 205 4.46 -8.07 4.06
CA LEU A 205 4.88 -8.24 5.46
C LEU A 205 4.69 -9.67 5.96
N ALA A 206 3.67 -10.39 5.47
CA ALA A 206 3.42 -11.78 5.82
C ALA A 206 4.42 -12.76 5.15
N ARG A 207 5.10 -12.33 4.09
CA ARG A 207 6.13 -13.15 3.40
C ARG A 207 7.47 -12.98 4.10
N TYR A 208 8.00 -14.08 4.60
CA TYR A 208 9.26 -14.12 5.35
C TYR A 208 10.51 -14.25 4.46
N ASP A 209 10.33 -14.40 3.15
CA ASP A 209 11.34 -14.84 2.18
C ASP A 209 11.39 -13.98 0.91
N LEU A 210 11.27 -12.66 1.05
CA LEU A 210 11.39 -11.73 -0.08
C LEU A 210 12.76 -11.87 -0.76
N ASP A 211 12.76 -12.02 -2.09
CA ASP A 211 14.00 -12.00 -2.86
C ASP A 211 14.57 -10.56 -3.00
N SER A 212 15.79 -10.43 -3.54
CA SER A 212 16.45 -9.13 -3.62
C SER A 212 15.75 -8.12 -4.57
N ALA A 213 14.99 -8.59 -5.55
CA ALA A 213 14.28 -7.74 -6.51
C ALA A 213 12.93 -7.29 -5.93
N GLU A 214 12.18 -8.22 -5.33
CA GLU A 214 10.95 -7.95 -4.59
C GLU A 214 11.22 -6.96 -3.43
N TYR A 215 12.32 -7.15 -2.70
CA TYR A 215 12.71 -6.25 -1.62
C TYR A 215 13.04 -4.83 -2.11
N GLN A 216 13.73 -4.69 -3.25
CA GLN A 216 14.07 -3.38 -3.80
C GLN A 216 12.83 -2.64 -4.29
N GLY A 217 11.93 -3.32 -5.02
CA GLY A 217 10.66 -2.74 -5.44
C GLY A 217 9.77 -2.37 -4.25
N PHE A 218 9.73 -3.20 -3.21
CA PHE A 218 9.02 -2.89 -1.96
C PHE A 218 9.61 -1.67 -1.25
N LYS A 219 10.94 -1.53 -1.22
CA LYS A 219 11.62 -0.38 -0.61
C LYS A 219 11.30 0.91 -1.36
N GLU A 220 11.34 0.91 -2.69
CA GLU A 220 11.01 2.08 -3.52
C GLU A 220 9.54 2.47 -3.28
N LEU A 221 8.62 1.51 -3.37
CA LEU A 221 7.19 1.74 -3.11
C LEU A 221 6.92 2.30 -1.71
N LEU A 222 7.60 1.78 -0.68
CA LEU A 222 7.41 2.24 0.69
C LEU A 222 8.02 3.62 0.91
N LEU A 223 9.13 3.96 0.24
CA LEU A 223 9.71 5.31 0.27
C LEU A 223 8.80 6.33 -0.40
N ASP A 224 8.34 6.05 -1.62
CA ASP A 224 7.39 6.91 -2.35
C ASP A 224 6.12 7.13 -1.52
N TYR A 225 5.66 6.08 -0.83
CA TYR A 225 4.48 6.16 0.03
C TYR A 225 4.72 6.93 1.34
N VAL A 226 5.89 6.79 1.96
CA VAL A 226 6.25 7.57 3.15
C VAL A 226 6.34 9.04 2.81
N GLU A 227 6.92 9.41 1.66
CA GLU A 227 6.94 10.80 1.17
C GLU A 227 5.51 11.31 0.95
N ALA A 228 4.65 10.53 0.28
CA ALA A 228 3.24 10.89 0.04
C ALA A 228 2.40 11.04 1.33
N ILE A 229 2.57 10.17 2.34
CA ILE A 229 1.85 10.31 3.62
C ILE A 229 2.37 11.51 4.42
N THR A 230 3.68 11.65 4.51
CA THR A 230 4.31 12.58 5.44
C THR A 230 4.01 14.02 5.02
N GLU A 231 4.00 14.30 3.72
CA GLU A 231 3.72 15.64 3.21
C GLU A 231 2.22 15.91 3.00
N ASP A 232 1.46 15.00 2.38
CA ASP A 232 0.08 15.29 1.99
C ASP A 232 -0.95 14.81 3.00
N VAL A 233 -0.85 13.60 3.54
CA VAL A 233 -1.89 13.06 4.43
C VAL A 233 -1.86 13.76 5.80
N SER A 234 -0.67 13.87 6.41
CA SER A 234 -0.52 14.48 7.75
C SER A 234 -0.91 15.96 7.76
N PHE A 235 -0.66 16.68 6.66
CA PHE A 235 -1.02 18.09 6.54
C PHE A 235 -2.49 18.30 6.13
N ARG A 236 -3.04 17.46 5.24
CA ARG A 236 -4.38 17.68 4.66
C ARG A 236 -5.49 17.04 5.45
N ALA A 237 -5.28 15.91 6.13
CA ALA A 237 -6.32 15.26 6.90
C ALA A 237 -6.96 16.19 7.96
N PRO A 238 -6.19 16.99 8.74
CA PRO A 238 -6.78 17.96 9.67
C PRO A 238 -7.57 19.08 8.96
N ARG A 239 -7.13 19.50 7.77
CA ARG A 239 -7.81 20.53 6.97
C ARG A 239 -9.12 20.02 6.38
N ILE A 240 -9.11 18.80 5.86
CA ILE A 240 -10.30 18.10 5.37
C ILE A 240 -11.31 17.93 6.49
N ALA A 241 -10.89 17.45 7.67
CA ALA A 241 -11.72 17.37 8.86
C ALA A 241 -12.35 18.73 9.21
N ALA A 242 -11.55 19.81 9.20
CA ALA A 242 -12.06 21.16 9.47
C ALA A 242 -13.07 21.64 8.41
N HIS A 243 -12.85 21.35 7.13
CA HIS A 243 -13.81 21.67 6.07
C HIS A 243 -15.12 20.88 6.23
N LEU A 244 -15.03 19.62 6.67
CA LEU A 244 -16.20 18.80 6.98
C LEU A 244 -16.99 19.34 8.16
N ASP A 245 -16.34 19.71 9.26
CA ASP A 245 -17.01 20.28 10.43
C ASP A 245 -17.74 21.59 10.09
N VAL A 246 -17.19 22.41 9.18
CA VAL A 246 -17.85 23.62 8.68
C VAL A 246 -19.06 23.27 7.80
N ALA A 247 -18.94 22.27 6.91
CA ALA A 247 -20.02 21.88 6.02
C ALA A 247 -21.15 21.15 6.77
N TRP A 248 -20.82 20.38 7.82
CA TRP A 248 -21.69 19.41 8.48
C TRP A 248 -23.08 19.94 8.86
N PRO A 249 -23.21 21.11 9.52
CA PRO A 249 -24.52 21.63 9.93
C PRO A 249 -25.41 22.02 8.74
N HIS A 250 -24.80 22.30 7.58
CA HIS A 250 -25.48 22.79 6.38
C HIS A 250 -25.80 21.67 5.39
N LEU A 251 -25.18 20.50 5.50
CA LEU A 251 -25.37 19.36 4.59
C LEU A 251 -26.83 18.92 4.46
N PRO A 252 -27.62 18.71 5.54
CA PRO A 252 -29.00 18.25 5.39
C PRO A 252 -29.88 19.21 4.56
N MET A 253 -29.69 20.52 4.76
CA MET A 253 -30.41 21.54 4.01
C MET A 253 -29.98 21.58 2.53
N LEU A 254 -28.68 21.46 2.28
CA LEU A 254 -28.12 21.43 0.93
C LEU A 254 -28.63 20.22 0.14
N LEU A 255 -28.59 19.02 0.74
CA LEU A 255 -29.07 17.79 0.13
C LEU A 255 -30.58 17.83 -0.14
N ALA A 256 -31.38 18.36 0.79
CA ALA A 256 -32.83 18.53 0.59
C ALA A 256 -33.15 19.46 -0.60
N ARG A 257 -32.37 20.55 -0.79
CA ARG A 257 -32.53 21.45 -1.95
C ARG A 257 -32.17 20.77 -3.28
N ILE A 258 -31.11 19.97 -3.27
CA ILE A 258 -30.67 19.18 -4.43
C ILE A 258 -31.75 18.16 -4.83
N ASP A 259 -32.34 17.48 -3.85
CA ASP A 259 -33.40 16.50 -4.09
C ASP A 259 -34.70 17.13 -4.57
N ALA A 260 -35.10 18.30 -4.01
CA ALA A 260 -36.25 19.05 -4.50
C ALA A 260 -36.08 19.49 -5.96
N HIS A 261 -34.88 19.93 -6.35
CA HIS A 261 -34.58 20.30 -7.73
C HIS A 261 -34.60 19.08 -8.68
N ALA A 262 -34.06 17.94 -8.25
CA ALA A 262 -34.06 16.72 -9.06
C ALA A 262 -35.46 16.10 -9.21
N ALA A 263 -36.30 16.15 -8.18
CA ALA A 263 -37.69 15.71 -8.26
C ALA A 263 -38.52 16.57 -9.23
N GLY A 264 -38.25 17.88 -9.29
CA GLY A 264 -38.86 18.77 -10.28
C GLY A 264 -38.53 18.41 -11.74
N MET A 265 -37.37 17.79 -11.99
CA MET A 265 -37.01 17.24 -13.31
C MET A 265 -37.55 15.81 -13.52
N GLY A 266 -37.63 15.01 -12.46
CA GLY A 266 -38.17 13.64 -12.49
C GLY A 266 -39.67 13.58 -12.76
N ALA A 267 -40.45 14.57 -12.31
CA ALA A 267 -41.88 14.68 -12.62
C ALA A 267 -42.18 14.91 -14.12
N LEU A 268 -41.20 15.33 -14.92
CA LEU A 268 -41.30 15.38 -16.39
C LEU A 268 -41.03 14.01 -17.07
N ALA A 269 -40.53 13.03 -16.31
CA ALA A 269 -40.13 11.70 -16.77
C ALA A 269 -40.99 10.56 -16.19
N ASP A 270 -42.12 10.87 -15.55
CA ASP A 270 -43.06 9.90 -15.00
C ASP A 270 -43.84 9.18 -16.11
N GLY A 271 -43.21 8.15 -16.67
CA GLY A 271 -43.84 7.18 -17.58
C GLY A 271 -43.29 5.75 -17.47
N LEU A 272 -42.29 5.49 -16.61
CA LEU A 272 -41.67 4.16 -16.49
C LEU A 272 -41.49 3.77 -15.02
N THR A 273 -42.46 3.01 -14.52
CA THR A 273 -42.51 2.44 -13.17
C THR A 273 -41.34 1.47 -12.92
N GLU A 274 -40.91 1.39 -11.65
CA GLU A 274 -40.04 0.36 -11.04
C GLU A 274 -38.54 0.31 -11.36
N THR A 275 -37.97 1.24 -12.13
CA THR A 275 -36.51 1.35 -12.16
C THR A 275 -36.06 2.16 -10.94
N ARG A 276 -35.60 1.51 -9.85
CA ARG A 276 -34.86 2.20 -8.79
C ARG A 276 -33.62 2.85 -9.40
N VAL A 277 -33.72 4.12 -9.75
CA VAL A 277 -32.58 4.93 -10.18
C VAL A 277 -31.62 4.95 -9.00
N GLN A 278 -30.47 4.28 -9.16
CA GLN A 278 -29.43 4.25 -8.14
C GLN A 278 -28.94 5.69 -7.98
N ARG A 279 -29.19 6.30 -6.81
CA ARG A 279 -28.75 7.67 -6.53
C ARG A 279 -27.23 7.73 -6.62
N SER A 280 -26.69 8.81 -7.18
CA SER A 280 -25.24 9.05 -7.18
C SER A 280 -24.73 9.15 -5.73
N ARG A 281 -23.50 8.67 -5.48
CA ARG A 281 -22.83 8.78 -4.18
C ARG A 281 -22.74 10.25 -3.74
N GLY A 282 -22.86 10.49 -2.44
CA GLY A 282 -22.83 11.81 -1.81
C GLY A 282 -24.20 12.49 -1.65
N ARG A 283 -25.29 11.81 -2.06
CA ARG A 283 -26.66 12.31 -1.92
C ARG A 283 -27.33 11.88 -0.62
N ASP A 284 -26.77 10.89 0.07
CA ASP A 284 -27.22 10.46 1.40
C ASP A 284 -26.28 11.02 2.47
N ILE A 285 -26.80 11.35 3.65
CA ILE A 285 -25.98 11.77 4.79
C ILE A 285 -25.05 10.64 5.25
N ALA A 286 -25.44 9.38 5.05
CA ALA A 286 -24.61 8.22 5.36
C ALA A 286 -23.29 8.20 4.56
N ASP A 287 -23.31 8.70 3.31
CA ASP A 287 -22.08 8.81 2.50
C ASP A 287 -21.11 9.82 3.14
N TRP A 288 -21.62 10.90 3.72
CA TRP A 288 -20.84 11.93 4.40
C TRP A 288 -20.34 11.46 5.77
N GLU A 289 -21.11 10.62 6.48
CA GLU A 289 -20.66 9.95 7.70
C GLU A 289 -19.44 9.06 7.41
N GLY A 290 -19.49 8.24 6.36
CA GLY A 290 -18.35 7.40 5.96
C GLY A 290 -17.13 8.22 5.54
N LEU A 291 -17.34 9.36 4.85
CA LEU A 291 -16.25 10.28 4.52
C LEU A 291 -15.68 10.94 5.79
N ARG A 292 -16.53 11.31 6.76
CA ARG A 292 -16.10 11.94 8.03
C ARG A 292 -15.31 10.97 8.90
N GLU A 293 -15.77 9.73 9.06
CA GLU A 293 -15.09 8.66 9.80
C GLU A 293 -13.65 8.43 9.29
N TRP A 294 -13.42 8.68 8.00
CA TRP A 294 -12.10 8.55 7.40
C TRP A 294 -11.07 9.54 8.00
N PHE A 295 -11.52 10.74 8.38
CA PHE A 295 -10.65 11.85 8.78
C PHE A 295 -10.81 12.30 10.25
N THR A 296 -11.88 11.91 10.96
CA THR A 296 -12.12 12.33 12.35
C THR A 296 -12.21 11.14 13.31
N ASP A 297 -11.64 11.29 14.51
CA ASP A 297 -11.84 10.35 15.61
C ASP A 297 -13.32 10.38 16.03
N THR A 298 -13.98 9.22 15.89
CA THR A 298 -15.40 9.09 16.19
C THR A 298 -15.57 8.02 17.25
N GLY A 299 -16.09 8.40 18.42
CA GLY A 299 -16.43 7.46 19.49
C GLY A 299 -15.23 6.71 20.11
N GLY A 300 -14.05 7.33 20.15
CA GLY A 300 -12.83 6.74 20.74
C GLY A 300 -12.08 5.79 19.82
N HIS A 301 -12.47 5.71 18.54
CA HIS A 301 -11.74 5.01 17.50
C HIS A 301 -10.95 6.03 16.68
N SER A 302 -9.63 5.85 16.59
CA SER A 302 -8.75 6.66 15.74
C SER A 302 -9.28 6.70 14.30
N SER A 303 -9.12 7.85 13.63
CA SER A 303 -9.52 8.02 12.22
C SER A 303 -8.89 6.96 11.32
N GLN A 304 -9.51 6.64 10.17
CA GLN A 304 -8.91 5.68 9.23
C GLN A 304 -7.53 6.14 8.76
N VAL A 305 -7.33 7.46 8.59
CA VAL A 305 -6.01 8.06 8.33
C VAL A 305 -4.98 7.76 9.42
N ASP A 306 -5.36 7.90 10.69
CA ASP A 306 -4.45 7.63 11.80
C ASP A 306 -4.09 6.14 11.88
N GLN A 307 -5.08 5.26 11.70
CA GLN A 307 -4.85 3.82 11.60
C GLN A 307 -3.90 3.48 10.44
N LEU A 308 -4.05 4.20 9.32
CA LEU A 308 -3.19 4.13 8.14
C LEU A 308 -1.75 4.46 8.51
N ARG A 309 -1.53 5.64 9.08
CA ARG A 309 -0.21 6.12 9.49
C ARG A 309 0.46 5.13 10.42
N ASP A 310 -0.26 4.65 11.43
CA ASP A 310 0.26 3.70 12.40
C ASP A 310 0.63 2.36 11.76
N ALA A 311 -0.18 1.88 10.81
CA ALA A 311 0.12 0.67 10.05
C ALA A 311 1.37 0.83 9.15
N THR A 312 1.56 1.98 8.50
CA THR A 312 2.78 2.28 7.73
C THR A 312 4.00 2.30 8.62
N LEU A 313 3.92 2.97 9.77
CA LEU A 313 5.05 3.04 10.70
C LEU A 313 5.46 1.64 11.17
N ARG A 314 4.49 0.78 11.49
CA ARG A 314 4.76 -0.64 11.79
C ARG A 314 5.38 -1.37 10.61
N ALA A 315 4.91 -1.14 9.40
CA ALA A 315 5.45 -1.76 8.19
C ALA A 315 6.89 -1.32 7.89
N LEU A 316 7.18 -0.03 8.04
CA LEU A 316 8.51 0.55 7.91
C LEU A 316 9.47 -0.05 8.96
N GLN A 317 9.03 -0.15 10.22
CA GLN A 317 9.80 -0.79 11.28
C GLN A 317 10.10 -2.27 10.95
N SER A 318 9.10 -2.99 10.41
CA SER A 318 9.29 -4.38 9.96
C SER A 318 10.25 -4.46 8.77
N LEU A 319 10.14 -3.54 7.79
CA LEU A 319 11.07 -3.43 6.67
C LEU A 319 12.48 -3.17 7.19
N LEU A 320 12.69 -2.20 8.08
CA LEU A 320 13.99 -1.90 8.67
C LEU A 320 14.53 -3.09 9.47
N ALA A 321 13.68 -3.83 10.18
CA ALA A 321 14.08 -5.05 10.88
C ALA A 321 14.48 -6.17 9.88
N ASN A 322 13.73 -6.34 8.80
CA ASN A 322 14.02 -7.25 7.69
C ASN A 322 15.30 -6.85 6.96
N ALA A 323 15.47 -5.57 6.64
CA ALA A 323 16.66 -4.96 6.05
C ALA A 323 17.87 -5.20 6.93
N LYS A 324 17.78 -4.88 8.23
CA LYS A 324 18.86 -5.08 9.19
C LYS A 324 19.16 -6.57 9.39
N ARG A 325 18.19 -7.47 9.18
CA ARG A 325 18.40 -8.91 9.17
C ARG A 325 19.03 -9.39 7.87
N MET A 326 18.60 -8.89 6.71
CA MET A 326 19.19 -9.17 5.40
C MET A 326 20.61 -8.66 5.30
N LEU A 327 20.85 -7.43 5.78
CA LEU A 327 22.16 -6.84 5.91
C LEU A 327 22.99 -7.61 6.92
N ARG A 328 22.40 -8.10 8.02
CA ARG A 328 23.08 -9.04 8.92
C ARG A 328 23.34 -10.39 8.27
N SER A 329 22.52 -10.90 7.35
CA SER A 329 22.84 -12.12 6.59
C SER A 329 23.82 -11.87 5.44
N ALA A 330 23.90 -10.65 4.92
CA ALA A 330 24.81 -10.26 3.85
C ALA A 330 26.18 -9.79 4.37
N SER A 331 26.24 -9.22 5.58
CA SER A 331 27.46 -8.70 6.23
C SER A 331 27.89 -9.51 7.46
N GLY A 332 26.99 -10.26 8.08
CA GLY A 332 27.23 -11.12 9.23
C GLY A 332 27.09 -12.58 8.83
N GLU A 333 28.23 -13.13 8.42
CA GLU A 333 28.43 -14.54 8.09
C GLU A 333 27.81 -14.99 6.76
N MET A 334 28.62 -14.96 5.69
CA MET A 334 28.88 -16.23 5.02
C MET A 334 29.25 -17.21 6.13
N SER A 335 28.26 -17.91 6.66
CA SER A 335 28.46 -18.79 7.80
C SER A 335 29.42 -19.83 7.31
N ARG A 336 30.69 -19.65 7.65
CA ARG A 336 31.75 -20.56 7.27
C ARG A 336 31.36 -21.96 7.70
N ARG A 337 30.62 -22.08 8.81
CA ARG A 337 29.93 -23.31 9.21
C ARG A 337 28.94 -23.84 8.18
N LYS A 338 28.00 -23.03 7.68
CA LYS A 338 27.03 -23.45 6.63
C LYS A 338 27.71 -23.82 5.31
N ASP A 339 28.71 -23.06 4.88
CA ASP A 339 29.48 -23.34 3.67
C ASP A 339 30.30 -24.63 3.83
N LEU A 340 30.92 -24.83 4.99
CA LEU A 340 31.63 -26.07 5.32
C LEU A 340 30.68 -27.27 5.44
N LEU A 341 29.47 -27.09 5.96
CA LEU A 341 28.46 -28.15 6.01
C LEU A 341 27.93 -28.49 4.61
N ARG A 342 27.75 -27.48 3.74
CA ARG A 342 27.37 -27.70 2.34
C ARG A 342 28.47 -28.44 1.58
N LEU A 343 29.72 -28.03 1.78
CA LEU A 343 30.88 -28.72 1.22
C LEU A 343 30.97 -30.16 1.76
N ALA A 344 30.76 -30.38 3.06
CA ALA A 344 30.75 -31.71 3.66
C ALA A 344 29.64 -32.60 3.08
N ALA A 345 28.43 -32.05 2.86
CA ALA A 345 27.34 -32.79 2.21
C ALA A 345 27.66 -33.15 0.75
N TRP A 346 28.37 -32.28 0.02
CA TRP A 346 28.86 -32.60 -1.32
C TRP A 346 29.92 -33.71 -1.30
N PHE A 347 30.82 -33.70 -0.32
CA PHE A 347 31.77 -34.80 -0.13
C PHE A 347 31.09 -36.11 0.26
N ASP A 348 30.07 -36.07 1.10
CA ASP A 348 29.32 -37.25 1.56
C ASP A 348 28.53 -37.92 0.43
N ALA A 349 28.04 -37.14 -0.53
CA ALA A 349 27.28 -37.61 -1.68
C ALA A 349 28.11 -37.90 -2.94
N ALA A 350 29.41 -37.60 -2.94
CA ALA A 350 30.27 -37.72 -4.11
C ALA A 350 30.90 -39.11 -4.23
N GLU A 351 31.04 -39.60 -5.47
CA GLU A 351 31.87 -40.77 -5.76
C GLU A 351 33.37 -40.45 -5.58
N PRO A 352 34.24 -41.46 -5.39
CA PRO A 352 35.64 -41.22 -5.04
C PRO A 352 36.40 -40.27 -5.98
N GLU A 353 36.23 -40.36 -7.30
CA GLU A 353 36.90 -39.44 -8.23
C GLU A 353 36.32 -38.01 -8.17
N GLU A 354 34.99 -37.88 -8.03
CA GLU A 354 34.34 -36.57 -7.89
C GLU A 354 34.74 -35.87 -6.59
N ALA A 355 34.95 -36.61 -5.51
CA ALA A 355 35.46 -36.07 -4.26
C ALA A 355 36.88 -35.48 -4.42
N HIS A 356 37.74 -36.09 -5.26
CA HIS A 356 39.07 -35.54 -5.54
C HIS A 356 38.96 -34.22 -6.31
N ASP A 357 38.09 -34.15 -7.31
CA ASP A 357 37.83 -32.92 -8.07
C ASP A 357 37.24 -31.81 -7.19
N LEU A 358 36.30 -32.17 -6.29
CA LEU A 358 35.72 -31.26 -5.30
C LEU A 358 36.77 -30.71 -4.34
N ALA A 359 37.70 -31.55 -3.87
CA ALA A 359 38.81 -31.12 -3.02
C ALA A 359 39.76 -30.16 -3.73
N VAL A 360 40.09 -30.45 -4.99
CA VAL A 360 40.96 -29.58 -5.78
C VAL A 360 40.31 -28.22 -6.00
N ALA A 361 39.02 -28.17 -6.32
CA ALA A 361 38.28 -26.94 -6.54
C ALA A 361 38.05 -26.14 -5.25
N ALA A 362 37.59 -26.78 -4.17
CA ALA A 362 37.23 -26.10 -2.93
C ALA A 362 38.45 -25.54 -2.17
N PHE A 363 39.60 -26.24 -2.23
CA PHE A 363 40.82 -25.84 -1.52
C PHE A 363 41.88 -25.23 -2.45
N GLY A 364 41.60 -25.13 -3.74
CA GLY A 364 42.53 -24.58 -4.72
C GLY A 364 43.82 -25.40 -4.81
N LEU A 365 43.74 -26.73 -4.74
CA LEU A 365 44.91 -27.63 -4.81
C LEU A 365 45.48 -27.76 -6.24
N TYR A 366 45.09 -26.86 -7.14
CA TYR A 366 45.70 -26.74 -8.45
C TYR A 366 47.20 -26.45 -8.31
N GLY A 367 47.98 -27.00 -9.23
CA GLY A 367 49.41 -26.70 -9.30
C GLY A 367 49.65 -25.21 -9.55
N ALA A 368 49.95 -24.44 -8.51
CA ALA A 368 50.29 -23.04 -8.63
C ALA A 368 51.81 -22.86 -8.86
N ARG A 369 52.17 -22.08 -9.89
CA ARG A 369 53.56 -21.64 -10.08
C ARG A 369 53.74 -20.24 -9.53
N HIS A 370 54.38 -20.11 -8.37
CA HIS A 370 54.69 -18.82 -7.79
C HIS A 370 55.85 -18.13 -8.55
N LEU A 371 55.51 -17.11 -9.34
CA LEU A 371 56.45 -16.32 -10.11
C LEU A 371 57.20 -15.29 -9.24
N GLY A 372 56.69 -14.97 -8.05
CA GLY A 372 57.41 -14.17 -7.04
C GLY A 372 57.55 -12.68 -7.39
N VAL A 373 56.75 -12.18 -8.33
CA VAL A 373 56.65 -10.75 -8.64
C VAL A 373 55.50 -10.18 -7.81
N ALA A 374 55.79 -9.17 -6.99
CA ALA A 374 54.78 -8.49 -6.19
C ALA A 374 54.00 -7.50 -7.06
N PRO A 375 52.67 -7.40 -6.91
CA PRO A 375 51.91 -6.30 -7.50
C PRO A 375 52.33 -4.96 -6.88
N ASP A 376 52.02 -3.87 -7.58
CA ASP A 376 52.26 -2.52 -7.10
C ASP A 376 51.50 -2.28 -5.77
N PRO A 377 52.19 -2.03 -4.64
CA PRO A 377 51.55 -1.86 -3.33
C PRO A 377 50.65 -0.63 -3.25
N ASP A 378 50.88 0.39 -4.07
CA ASP A 378 50.07 1.62 -4.06
C ASP A 378 48.77 1.47 -4.85
N ARG A 379 48.58 0.33 -5.53
CA ARG A 379 47.39 0.03 -6.33
C ARG A 379 46.38 -0.79 -5.53
N SER A 380 45.52 -0.09 -4.80
CA SER A 380 44.37 -0.71 -4.10
C SER A 380 43.36 -1.32 -5.08
N VAL A 381 42.96 -2.57 -4.84
CA VAL A 381 41.98 -3.30 -5.66
C VAL A 381 40.77 -3.67 -4.80
N PRO A 382 39.56 -3.22 -5.15
CA PRO A 382 38.36 -3.61 -4.43
C PRO A 382 38.10 -5.12 -4.46
N ALA A 383 37.57 -5.68 -3.37
CA ALA A 383 37.38 -7.13 -3.20
C ALA A 383 36.40 -7.79 -4.19
N TYR A 384 35.56 -7.01 -4.89
CA TYR A 384 34.63 -7.51 -5.91
C TYR A 384 35.26 -7.63 -7.31
N VAL A 385 36.51 -7.20 -7.49
CA VAL A 385 37.20 -7.31 -8.78
C VAL A 385 37.74 -8.72 -8.94
N SER A 386 37.25 -9.43 -9.96
CA SER A 386 37.70 -10.78 -10.31
C SER A 386 39.19 -10.79 -10.68
N TRP A 387 39.93 -11.83 -10.28
CA TRP A 387 41.33 -12.03 -10.67
C TRP A 387 41.54 -12.15 -12.19
N TRP A 388 40.49 -12.51 -12.94
CA TRP A 388 40.54 -12.61 -14.40
C TRP A 388 40.56 -11.24 -15.11
N THR A 389 39.94 -10.24 -14.48
CA THR A 389 39.79 -8.88 -15.03
C THR A 389 40.53 -7.83 -14.19
N GLY A 390 41.15 -8.26 -13.10
CA GLY A 390 41.91 -7.43 -12.20
C GLY A 390 43.26 -7.01 -12.77
N PRO A 391 44.00 -6.17 -12.02
CA PRO A 391 45.30 -5.71 -12.44
C PRO A 391 46.30 -6.87 -12.59
N VAL A 392 47.03 -6.83 -13.71
CA VAL A 392 48.06 -7.82 -14.05
C VAL A 392 49.44 -7.35 -13.59
N VAL A 393 50.34 -8.32 -13.39
CA VAL A 393 51.74 -8.07 -13.05
C VAL A 393 52.60 -8.49 -14.24
N ASP A 394 53.49 -7.61 -14.69
CA ASP A 394 54.41 -7.91 -15.78
C ASP A 394 55.45 -8.95 -15.35
N VAL A 395 55.48 -10.08 -16.05
CA VAL A 395 56.41 -11.17 -15.78
C VAL A 395 57.58 -11.08 -16.77
N PRO A 396 58.84 -10.95 -16.29
CA PRO A 396 60.00 -10.92 -17.18
C PRO A 396 60.10 -12.17 -18.06
N VAL A 397 60.33 -11.99 -19.36
CA VAL A 397 60.42 -13.07 -20.36
C VAL A 397 61.49 -14.10 -19.99
N ALA A 398 62.61 -13.66 -19.41
CA ALA A 398 63.68 -14.56 -18.95
C ALA A 398 63.24 -15.52 -17.82
N LEU A 399 62.30 -15.10 -16.97
CA LEU A 399 61.72 -15.95 -15.93
C LEU A 399 60.77 -17.00 -16.53
N ARG A 400 60.02 -16.62 -17.57
CA ARG A 400 59.08 -17.48 -18.31
C ARG A 400 59.79 -18.53 -19.16
N GLU A 401 60.87 -18.17 -19.84
CA GLU A 401 61.56 -19.05 -20.81
C GLU A 401 62.70 -19.87 -20.19
N ARG A 402 63.48 -19.31 -19.26
CA ARG A 402 64.72 -19.92 -18.76
C ARG A 402 64.69 -20.35 -17.30
N GLY A 403 63.61 -20.03 -16.56
CA GLY A 403 63.46 -20.41 -15.15
C GLY A 403 64.51 -19.83 -14.19
N SER A 404 65.34 -18.89 -14.67
CA SER A 404 66.41 -18.28 -13.88
C SER A 404 65.81 -17.33 -12.85
N ARG A 405 65.94 -17.68 -11.57
CA ARG A 405 65.44 -16.90 -10.43
C ARG A 405 66.57 -16.12 -9.78
N THR A 406 66.47 -14.80 -9.72
CA THR A 406 67.30 -13.98 -8.82
C THR A 406 66.92 -14.31 -7.36
N PRO A 407 67.86 -14.37 -6.40
CA PRO A 407 67.53 -14.70 -5.00
C PRO A 407 66.54 -13.70 -4.42
N ARG A 408 65.55 -14.24 -3.69
CA ARG A 408 64.34 -13.56 -3.19
C ARG A 408 64.61 -12.63 -2.00
N GLY A 409 63.82 -11.55 -1.93
CA GLY A 409 63.40 -10.94 -0.65
C GLY A 409 62.17 -11.67 -0.07
N ARG A 410 61.98 -11.59 1.24
CA ARG A 410 60.90 -12.27 2.00
C ARG A 410 59.51 -11.74 1.57
N ALA A 411 58.48 -12.59 1.62
CA ALA A 411 57.09 -12.15 1.39
C ALA A 411 56.70 -11.05 2.40
N ALA A 412 56.03 -10.00 1.93
CA ALA A 412 55.56 -8.92 2.79
C ALA A 412 54.57 -9.47 3.84
N ALA A 413 54.71 -9.03 5.09
CA ALA A 413 53.77 -9.37 6.16
C ALA A 413 52.42 -8.66 5.90
N ALA A 414 51.33 -9.24 6.40
CA ALA A 414 50.01 -8.60 6.36
C ALA A 414 50.06 -7.22 7.04
N GLU A 415 49.36 -6.25 6.45
CA GLU A 415 49.35 -4.87 6.91
C GLU A 415 48.66 -4.77 8.28
N ASP A 416 49.32 -4.10 9.24
CA ASP A 416 48.82 -4.00 10.62
C ASP A 416 47.86 -2.82 10.77
N HIS A 417 46.56 -3.09 10.71
CA HIS A 417 45.49 -2.09 10.91
C HIS A 417 45.18 -1.80 12.39
N SER A 418 46.00 -2.25 13.34
CA SER A 418 45.75 -2.06 14.78
C SER A 418 45.64 -0.59 15.17
N GLU A 419 46.50 0.27 14.63
CA GLU A 419 46.49 1.71 14.90
C GLU A 419 45.21 2.38 14.37
N GLN A 420 44.78 2.03 13.15
CA GLN A 420 43.56 2.57 12.55
C GLN A 420 42.32 2.18 13.37
N LYS A 421 42.26 0.92 13.82
CA LYS A 421 41.18 0.44 14.69
C LYS A 421 41.16 1.17 16.03
N ARG A 422 42.32 1.39 16.66
CA ARG A 422 42.43 2.15 17.90
C ARG A 422 41.96 3.59 17.72
N HIS A 423 42.37 4.25 16.63
CA HIS A 423 41.97 5.62 16.34
C HIS A 423 40.44 5.76 16.17
N LEU A 424 39.80 4.85 15.43
CA LEU A 424 38.34 4.85 15.27
C LEU A 424 37.60 4.59 16.58
N MET A 425 38.10 3.68 17.42
CA MET A 425 37.53 3.42 18.75
C MET A 425 37.63 4.65 19.66
N GLU A 426 38.77 5.34 19.63
CA GLU A 426 38.96 6.56 20.42
C GLU A 426 38.04 7.69 19.95
N GLN A 427 37.88 7.88 18.64
CA GLN A 427 36.94 8.85 18.08
C GLN A 427 35.49 8.56 18.50
N ALA A 428 35.05 7.30 18.42
CA ALA A 428 33.71 6.90 18.85
C ALA A 428 33.49 7.16 20.34
N ARG A 429 34.50 6.89 21.18
CA ARG A 429 34.45 7.18 22.61
C ARG A 429 34.32 8.67 22.89
N GLN A 430 35.14 9.51 22.24
CA GLN A 430 35.09 10.96 22.41
C GLN A 430 33.74 11.55 21.97
N GLN A 431 33.15 11.03 20.90
CA GLN A 431 31.82 11.44 20.45
C GLN A 431 30.72 11.05 21.45
N ALA A 432 30.77 9.84 22.01
CA ALA A 432 29.83 9.39 23.03
C ALA A 432 29.94 10.24 24.31
N GLU A 433 31.16 10.49 24.79
CA GLU A 433 31.42 11.35 25.96
C GLU A 433 30.91 12.79 25.72
N ALA A 434 31.13 13.34 24.52
CA ALA A 434 30.63 14.67 24.17
C ALA A 434 29.10 14.76 24.10
N ARG A 435 28.43 13.72 23.57
CA ARG A 435 26.94 13.66 23.56
C ARG A 435 26.38 13.51 24.97
N GLN A 436 27.03 12.74 25.83
CA GLN A 436 26.63 12.62 27.23
C GLN A 436 26.77 13.95 27.99
N ALA A 437 27.90 14.64 27.83
CA ALA A 437 28.12 15.96 28.42
C ALA A 437 27.11 17.00 27.93
N ALA A 438 26.74 16.95 26.64
CA ALA A 438 25.70 17.79 26.07
C ALA A 438 24.32 17.52 26.71
N ALA A 439 23.96 16.24 26.92
CA ALA A 439 22.71 15.88 27.59
C ALA A 439 22.69 16.37 29.06
N ASP A 440 23.80 16.23 29.78
CA ASP A 440 23.96 16.71 31.15
C ASP A 440 23.81 18.24 31.24
N GLU A 441 24.42 18.96 30.28
CA GLU A 441 24.29 20.42 30.16
C GLU A 441 22.83 20.83 29.94
N LEU A 442 22.12 20.18 29.02
CA LEU A 442 20.70 20.47 28.76
C LEU A 442 19.81 20.22 29.97
N ARG A 443 20.03 19.14 30.71
CA ARG A 443 19.30 18.87 31.97
C ARG A 443 19.56 19.95 33.02
N SER A 444 20.79 20.45 33.12
CA SER A 444 21.15 21.52 34.06
C SER A 444 20.56 22.90 33.69
N ALA A 445 20.38 23.14 32.39
CA ALA A 445 19.84 24.38 31.82
C ALA A 445 18.30 24.40 31.74
N SER A 446 17.64 23.28 32.04
CA SER A 446 16.19 23.13 31.98
C SER A 446 15.44 24.26 32.71
N GLY A 447 14.45 24.83 32.04
CA GLY A 447 13.64 25.96 32.54
C GLY A 447 14.36 27.31 32.61
N ARG A 448 15.66 27.40 32.25
CA ARG A 448 16.49 28.63 32.29
C ARG A 448 17.33 28.82 31.03
N PHE A 449 16.85 28.33 29.89
CA PHE A 449 17.57 28.42 28.61
C PHE A 449 17.86 29.86 28.15
N ASP A 450 17.11 30.85 28.67
CA ASP A 450 17.28 32.28 28.45
C ASP A 450 18.47 32.88 29.22
N GLN A 451 18.93 32.19 30.27
CA GLN A 451 19.99 32.64 31.18
C GLN A 451 21.29 31.86 30.98
N VAL A 452 21.23 30.67 30.39
CA VAL A 452 22.38 29.79 30.17
C VAL A 452 22.78 29.82 28.70
N ARG A 453 24.08 30.02 28.44
CA ARG A 453 24.62 29.94 27.07
C ARG A 453 25.11 28.54 26.79
N LEU A 454 24.37 27.82 25.94
CA LEU A 454 24.63 26.43 25.59
C LEU A 454 25.88 26.28 24.72
N SER A 455 26.62 25.19 24.93
CA SER A 455 27.67 24.74 24.03
C SER A 455 27.11 24.32 22.67
N ALA A 456 27.96 24.30 21.63
CA ALA A 456 27.55 23.89 20.28
C ALA A 456 27.03 22.43 20.22
N PRO A 457 27.62 21.45 20.94
CA PRO A 457 27.05 20.11 21.06
C PRO A 457 25.68 20.09 21.77
N ALA A 458 25.51 20.82 22.86
CA ALA A 458 24.24 20.89 23.59
C ALA A 458 23.14 21.53 22.76
N MET A 459 23.43 22.63 22.05
CA MET A 459 22.45 23.26 21.15
C MET A 459 22.04 22.32 20.01
N ARG A 460 22.98 21.59 19.39
CA ARG A 460 22.65 20.62 18.34
C ARG A 460 21.76 19.49 18.86
N LEU A 461 22.08 18.94 20.03
CA LEU A 461 21.25 17.92 20.67
C LEU A 461 19.86 18.44 21.04
N LEU A 462 19.76 19.68 21.53
CA LEU A 462 18.49 20.33 21.84
C LEU A 462 17.62 20.48 20.59
N LEU A 463 18.21 20.93 19.48
CA LEU A 463 17.50 21.09 18.21
C LEU A 463 17.05 19.75 17.64
N GLU A 464 17.89 18.71 17.72
CA GLU A 464 17.54 17.34 17.33
C GLU A 464 16.32 16.85 18.12
N LEU A 465 16.36 16.94 19.45
CA LEU A 465 15.24 16.56 20.33
C LEU A 465 14.00 17.43 20.10
N LEU A 466 14.16 18.72 19.83
CA LEU A 466 13.05 19.63 19.56
C LEU A 466 12.37 19.30 18.23
N THR A 467 13.14 19.03 17.17
CA THR A 467 12.60 18.60 15.88
C THR A 467 11.82 17.30 16.03
N THR A 468 12.36 16.32 16.77
CA THR A 468 11.65 15.07 17.05
C THR A 468 10.38 15.29 17.87
N ALA A 469 10.44 16.11 18.92
CA ALA A 469 9.30 16.39 19.79
C ALA A 469 8.16 17.06 19.01
N LEU A 470 8.47 18.07 18.20
CA LEU A 470 7.50 18.78 17.37
C LEU A 470 6.95 17.90 16.24
N GLY A 471 7.78 17.03 15.64
CA GLY A 471 7.33 16.06 14.64
C GLY A 471 6.35 15.02 15.21
N ASN A 472 6.50 14.65 16.48
CA ASN A 472 5.62 13.70 17.16
C ASN A 472 4.40 14.34 17.82
N ALA A 473 4.31 15.67 17.85
CA ALA A 473 3.28 16.39 18.57
C ALA A 473 1.91 16.29 17.86
N ARG A 474 0.86 15.99 18.63
CA ARG A 474 -0.52 16.08 18.16
C ARG A 474 -1.02 17.50 18.35
N LEU A 475 -1.28 18.22 17.26
CA LEU A 475 -1.91 19.54 17.31
C LEU A 475 -3.41 19.36 17.58
N SER A 476 -3.88 19.80 18.74
CA SER A 476 -5.32 19.85 19.04
C SER A 476 -5.82 21.29 18.90
N LYS A 477 -6.98 21.49 18.28
CA LYS A 477 -7.59 22.81 18.15
C LYS A 477 -8.64 23.01 19.25
N ASP A 478 -8.51 24.08 20.01
CA ASP A 478 -9.62 24.63 20.78
C ASP A 478 -10.17 25.87 20.05
N ALA A 479 -11.40 26.31 20.34
CA ALA A 479 -12.25 27.16 19.49
C ALA A 479 -11.64 28.48 18.94
N ARG A 480 -10.43 28.88 19.33
CA ARG A 480 -9.72 30.07 18.81
C ARG A 480 -8.24 29.85 18.45
N ASP A 481 -7.60 28.72 18.79
CA ASP A 481 -6.14 28.57 18.62
C ASP A 481 -5.65 27.11 18.58
N PHE A 482 -4.44 26.88 18.05
CA PHE A 482 -3.77 25.57 18.12
C PHE A 482 -3.10 25.38 19.47
N LEU A 483 -3.40 24.28 20.15
CA LEU A 483 -2.74 23.84 21.38
C LEU A 483 -1.68 22.80 21.01
N LEU A 484 -0.40 23.17 21.20
CA LEU A 484 0.71 22.21 21.29
C LEU A 484 0.82 21.83 22.77
N ASP A 485 0.06 20.82 23.19
CA ASP A 485 0.12 20.35 24.57
C ASP A 485 0.90 19.03 24.62
N GLY A 486 2.09 19.07 25.23
CA GLY A 486 2.89 17.87 25.49
C GLY A 486 3.63 17.27 24.29
N ALA A 487 4.31 18.06 23.46
CA ALA A 487 5.28 17.55 22.50
C ALA A 487 6.50 16.98 23.27
N GLN A 488 6.84 15.71 23.05
CA GLN A 488 7.89 15.03 23.82
C GLN A 488 8.82 14.21 22.91
N ALA A 489 10.11 14.20 23.24
CA ALA A 489 11.10 13.30 22.66
C ALA A 489 12.08 12.83 23.74
N ASP A 490 12.44 11.56 23.71
CA ASP A 490 13.42 10.97 24.62
C ASP A 490 14.57 10.30 23.86
N ASP A 491 15.76 10.39 24.46
CA ASP A 491 16.93 9.60 24.11
C ASP A 491 17.30 8.77 25.34
N VAL A 492 16.97 7.48 25.29
CA VAL A 492 17.13 6.53 26.41
C VAL A 492 18.62 6.30 26.72
N ASP A 493 19.47 6.29 25.69
CA ASP A 493 20.91 6.05 25.85
C ASP A 493 21.57 7.24 26.56
N LEU A 494 21.10 8.46 26.29
CA LEU A 494 21.56 9.69 26.94
C LEU A 494 20.82 10.03 28.25
N GLY A 495 19.71 9.33 28.54
CA GLY A 495 18.91 9.54 29.76
C GLY A 495 18.25 10.93 29.83
N ILE A 496 17.80 11.45 28.68
CA ILE A 496 17.20 12.78 28.56
C ILE A 496 15.85 12.73 27.86
N ARG A 497 14.90 13.53 28.33
CA ARG A 497 13.60 13.78 27.72
C ARG A 497 13.40 15.29 27.57
N LEU A 498 13.04 15.73 26.37
CA LEU A 498 12.64 17.10 26.10
C LEU A 498 11.11 17.18 26.01
N ASN A 499 10.53 18.08 26.80
CA ASN A 499 9.11 18.44 26.77
C ASN A 499 8.97 19.85 26.20
N ALA A 500 8.05 20.02 25.26
CA ALA A 500 7.73 21.28 24.63
C ALA A 500 6.21 21.50 24.66
N TRP A 501 5.77 22.70 25.07
CA TRP A 501 4.36 23.06 25.08
C TRP A 501 4.17 24.53 24.75
N ARG A 502 3.01 24.85 24.18
CA ARG A 502 2.69 26.23 23.82
C ARG A 502 2.32 27.04 25.07
N THR A 503 2.91 28.22 25.23
CA THR A 503 2.57 29.21 26.25
C THR A 503 2.40 30.57 25.57
N PRO A 504 1.16 30.95 25.19
CA PRO A 504 0.91 32.20 24.46
C PRO A 504 1.48 33.43 25.16
N GLY A 505 2.18 34.29 24.41
CA GLY A 505 2.80 35.51 24.91
C GLY A 505 4.15 35.31 25.59
N ARG A 506 4.68 34.08 25.62
CA ARG A 506 6.00 33.77 26.17
C ARG A 506 6.93 33.26 25.07
N SER A 507 7.98 34.00 24.77
CA SER A 507 9.05 33.52 23.89
C SER A 507 10.20 32.94 24.73
N THR A 508 10.66 31.74 24.39
CA THR A 508 11.87 31.14 24.97
C THR A 508 13.07 31.49 24.09
N VAL A 509 14.05 32.18 24.66
CA VAL A 509 15.33 32.44 23.98
C VAL A 509 16.30 31.33 24.34
N LEU A 510 16.75 30.59 23.34
CA LEU A 510 17.80 29.58 23.45
C LEU A 510 19.13 30.23 23.07
N ARG A 511 20.00 30.48 24.06
CA ARG A 511 21.31 31.10 23.82
C ARG A 511 22.36 30.05 23.53
N SER A 512 23.16 30.23 22.47
CA SER A 512 24.32 29.36 22.17
C SER A 512 25.59 30.17 21.93
N VAL A 513 26.73 29.50 22.06
CA VAL A 513 28.03 30.03 21.62
C VAL A 513 28.07 30.36 20.11
N GLU A 514 27.22 29.72 19.30
CA GLU A 514 27.13 29.93 17.83
C GLU A 514 26.06 30.94 17.41
N GLY A 515 25.14 31.33 18.32
CA GLY A 515 24.04 32.24 18.03
C GLY A 515 22.85 32.05 18.97
N ASP A 516 21.92 32.99 18.99
CA ASP A 516 20.70 32.91 19.80
C ASP A 516 19.50 32.56 18.90
N LEU A 517 18.64 31.64 19.36
CA LEU A 517 17.41 31.25 18.69
C LEU A 517 16.21 31.63 19.57
N THR A 518 15.24 32.36 19.03
CA THR A 518 14.00 32.70 19.74
C THR A 518 12.88 31.80 19.25
N ALA A 519 12.25 31.08 20.18
CA ALA A 519 11.04 30.30 19.92
C ALA A 519 9.83 31.04 20.51
N ASP A 520 8.95 31.54 19.65
CA ASP A 520 7.76 32.28 20.06
C ASP A 520 6.65 31.35 20.54
N ASP A 521 5.94 31.78 21.57
CA ASP A 521 4.87 31.03 22.24
C ASP A 521 5.26 29.62 22.70
N LEU A 522 6.55 29.30 22.83
CA LEU A 522 7.02 27.94 23.12
C LEU A 522 7.80 27.89 24.44
N THR A 523 7.42 26.99 25.34
CA THR A 523 8.17 26.68 26.56
C THR A 523 8.80 25.29 26.45
N LEU A 524 10.04 25.18 26.93
CA LEU A 524 10.85 23.96 26.84
C LEU A 524 11.35 23.54 28.23
N ALA A 525 11.31 22.24 28.52
CA ALA A 525 11.93 21.63 29.69
C ALA A 525 12.66 20.33 29.31
N ALA A 526 13.89 20.19 29.77
CA ALA A 526 14.69 18.97 29.64
C ALA A 526 14.77 18.26 30.99
N GLU A 527 14.39 17.00 31.04
CA GLU A 527 14.31 16.21 32.28
C GLU A 527 14.93 14.83 32.07
N SER A 528 15.19 14.11 33.15
CA SER A 528 15.49 12.67 33.04
C SER A 528 14.17 11.90 32.90
N PRO A 529 14.08 10.92 31.99
CA PRO A 529 12.86 10.12 31.85
C PRO A 529 12.57 9.44 33.19
N ALA A 530 11.35 9.61 33.72
CA ALA A 530 10.93 8.90 34.90
C ALA A 530 11.02 7.39 34.63
N ILE A 531 11.78 6.67 35.44
CA ILE A 531 11.72 5.21 35.47
C ILE A 531 10.31 4.90 35.98
N GLU A 532 9.41 4.44 35.11
CA GLU A 532 8.17 3.80 35.54
C GLU A 532 8.56 2.53 36.30
N SER A 533 8.76 2.67 37.61
CA SER A 533 8.82 1.54 38.52
C SER A 533 7.48 0.82 38.44
N THR A 534 7.44 -0.25 37.67
CA THR A 534 6.34 -1.21 37.61
C THR A 534 6.30 -1.93 38.96
N SER A 535 5.79 -1.26 40.00
CA SER A 535 5.43 -1.90 41.26
C SER A 535 4.16 -2.69 41.02
N ALA A 536 4.31 -3.95 40.62
CA ALA A 536 3.25 -4.94 40.68
C ALA A 536 2.69 -4.98 42.12
N PRO A 537 1.35 -4.99 42.32
CA PRO A 537 0.81 -5.13 43.65
C PRO A 537 1.10 -6.53 44.15
N ALA A 538 1.79 -6.62 45.30
CA ALA A 538 1.96 -7.87 46.02
C ALA A 538 0.57 -8.43 46.37
N MET A 539 0.23 -9.57 45.76
CA MET A 539 -0.86 -10.42 46.21
C MET A 539 -0.58 -10.82 47.66
N GLY A 540 -1.39 -10.31 48.59
CA GLY A 540 -1.35 -10.70 49.98
C GLY A 540 -1.79 -12.15 50.13
N GLU A 541 -0.88 -12.98 50.66
CA GLU A 541 -1.24 -14.24 51.30
C GLU A 541 -2.14 -13.95 52.51
N ALA A 542 -3.41 -14.34 52.43
CA ALA A 542 -4.27 -14.46 53.59
C ALA A 542 -4.16 -15.90 54.11
N SER A 543 -3.42 -16.06 55.21
CA SER A 543 -3.58 -17.17 56.16
C SER A 543 -4.82 -16.91 57.01
N ALA A 544 -5.85 -17.77 56.86
CA ALA A 544 -6.77 -18.28 57.89
C ALA A 544 -8.00 -18.91 57.22
#